data_AF-A0A836QC52-F1
#
_entry.id   AF-A0A836QC52-F1
#
_cell.length_a   1.000
_cell.length_b   1.000
_cell.length_c   1.000
_cell.angle_alpha   90.00
_cell.angle_beta   90.00
_cell.angle_gamma   90.00
#
_symmetry.space_group_name_H-M   'P 1'
#
loop_
_entity.id
_entity.type
_entity.pdbx_description
1 polymer ?
#
loop_
_entity_poly.entity_id
_entity_poly.type
_entity_poly.pdbx_seq_one_letter_code
_entity_poly.pdbx_strand_id
1 'polypeptide(L)'
;MIIGVLKEIHPGERRVAMAPSVAKQCIKNGHSVLLEHGAGIIANFTDDQYEDSGVEIVESAHKIWEKTDVILKIRPPEETHETEEHEADLLRKGACLICLLNPGRNSDLLKRLAKTGGTAIAVDAIPRISRAQSMDVLSSMANISGYRAVTEAAHNFGRLFTGQITAAGKIPPAKVLVIGAGVAGLSAIGAARSLGAIVRAFDTRTSVREEIQSMGAEYLETNLEEDGAGSGGYAKTMSKEFIESEMNLLAEQAKEVNIIITTAAIPGKKSPVLITKEMVESMIPGSVIVDLAAEGGGNCEMTKPGEFRVYKKVTIIGFTDLPSRLPTQASQLFSNNTAKLIQYLNVDGELNLDLEDEITGAITVVHDGKVLWDPEAQNKVQKKTVAPVKLETVSEKISELPEVEKKKWSLLKMIGWLSAFVLVALIGFGGSSEFISHVTVFVLACFVGYMVIWNVSPSLHTPLMSVTNAISGIIVIGGMIHLSGEQIILPAIAVLIAAINIVGGFLVTYRMLEMFRK
;
A
#
# COMPACT_ATOMS: atom_id res chain seq x y z
N MET A 1 28.63 6.22 -15.02
CA MET A 1 27.60 6.27 -16.08
C MET A 1 26.66 7.46 -15.94
N ILE A 2 26.09 7.89 -17.07
CA ILE A 2 25.11 8.97 -17.19
C ILE A 2 23.71 8.34 -17.36
N ILE A 3 22.80 8.67 -16.45
CA ILE A 3 21.39 8.25 -16.48
C ILE A 3 20.56 9.38 -17.10
N GLY A 4 19.81 9.09 -18.15
CA GLY A 4 18.88 10.00 -18.82
C GLY A 4 17.45 9.71 -18.43
N VAL A 5 16.68 10.74 -18.09
CA VAL A 5 15.27 10.64 -17.72
C VAL A 5 14.47 11.50 -18.68
N LEU A 6 13.64 10.86 -19.50
CA LEU A 6 12.84 11.53 -20.54
C LEU A 6 11.47 11.92 -20.00
N LYS A 7 10.88 12.93 -20.63
CA LYS A 7 9.46 13.24 -20.50
C LYS A 7 8.65 12.18 -21.24
N GLU A 8 7.50 11.80 -20.68
CA GLU A 8 6.58 10.89 -21.34
C GLU A 8 5.77 11.66 -22.38
N ILE A 9 5.72 11.13 -23.61
CA ILE A 9 4.94 11.69 -24.72
C ILE A 9 3.53 11.09 -24.82
N HIS A 10 3.29 9.98 -24.12
CA HIS A 10 2.02 9.28 -24.15
C HIS A 10 0.88 10.11 -23.57
N PRO A 11 -0.24 10.29 -24.30
CA PRO A 11 -1.37 11.06 -23.81
C PRO A 11 -1.88 10.56 -22.46
N GLY A 12 -1.91 11.46 -21.47
CA GLY A 12 -2.41 11.16 -20.13
C GLY A 12 -1.40 10.46 -19.21
N GLU A 13 -0.17 10.17 -19.65
CA GLU A 13 0.89 9.75 -18.73
C GLU A 13 1.39 10.95 -17.92
N ARG A 14 1.24 10.84 -16.60
CA ARG A 14 1.55 11.86 -15.61
C ARG A 14 2.74 11.51 -14.73
N ARG A 15 3.25 10.27 -14.85
CA ARG A 15 4.40 9.79 -14.07
C ARG A 15 5.71 10.20 -14.74
N VAL A 16 6.79 10.20 -13.96
CA VAL A 16 8.17 10.39 -14.41
C VAL A 16 9.04 9.25 -13.88
N ALA A 17 10.01 8.81 -14.69
CA ALA A 17 10.79 7.61 -14.37
C ALA A 17 11.78 7.77 -13.20
N MET A 18 12.08 9.01 -12.81
CA MET A 18 12.95 9.30 -11.67
C MET A 18 12.44 10.48 -10.84
N ALA A 19 12.27 10.29 -9.54
CA ALA A 19 11.93 11.37 -8.61
C ALA A 19 13.20 12.09 -8.12
N PRO A 20 13.15 13.40 -7.78
CA PRO A 20 14.33 14.16 -7.35
C PRO A 20 15.09 13.52 -6.18
N SER A 21 14.35 12.99 -5.20
CA SER A 21 14.91 12.32 -4.02
C SER A 21 15.79 11.11 -4.38
N VAL A 22 15.42 10.37 -5.43
CA VAL A 22 16.16 9.19 -5.91
C VAL A 22 17.28 9.60 -6.85
N ALA A 23 17.07 10.61 -7.68
CA ALA A 23 18.14 11.17 -8.51
C ALA A 23 19.33 11.61 -7.64
N LYS A 24 19.06 12.28 -6.51
CA LYS A 24 20.07 12.64 -5.50
C LYS A 24 20.82 11.42 -4.96
N GLN A 25 20.14 10.29 -4.76
CA GLN A 25 20.77 9.04 -4.33
C GLN A 25 21.65 8.44 -5.42
N CYS A 26 21.17 8.40 -6.67
CA CYS A 26 21.96 7.94 -7.81
C CYS A 26 23.25 8.78 -7.98
N ILE A 27 23.16 10.10 -7.82
CA ILE A 27 24.32 11.00 -7.89
C ILE A 27 25.32 10.70 -6.77
N LYS A 28 24.86 10.49 -5.54
CA LYS A 28 25.72 10.08 -4.43
C LYS A 28 26.41 8.73 -4.67
N ASN A 29 25.81 7.86 -5.46
CA ASN A 29 26.38 6.57 -5.85
C ASN A 29 27.33 6.67 -7.05
N GLY A 30 27.69 7.88 -7.50
CA GLY A 30 28.68 8.11 -8.55
C GLY A 30 28.11 8.18 -9.97
N HIS A 31 26.79 8.35 -10.12
CA HIS A 31 26.15 8.57 -11.41
C HIS A 31 25.98 10.06 -11.72
N SER A 32 25.90 10.41 -12.99
CA SER A 32 25.34 11.71 -13.42
C SER A 32 23.90 11.50 -13.87
N VAL A 33 23.02 12.47 -13.64
CA VAL A 33 21.62 12.38 -14.06
C VAL A 33 21.29 13.58 -14.95
N LEU A 34 20.79 13.30 -16.15
CA LEU A 34 20.21 14.28 -17.07
C LEU A 34 18.68 14.09 -17.07
N LEU A 35 17.93 15.19 -16.99
CA LEU A 35 16.48 15.18 -17.05
C LEU A 35 16.01 16.10 -18.19
N GLU A 36 15.01 15.66 -18.94
CA GLU A 36 14.33 16.52 -19.91
C GLU A 36 13.55 17.63 -19.21
N HIS A 37 13.66 18.87 -19.69
CA HIS A 37 12.93 20.02 -19.16
C HIS A 37 11.43 19.72 -19.00
N GLY A 38 10.91 19.94 -17.79
CA GLY A 38 9.51 19.74 -17.47
C GLY A 38 9.02 18.30 -17.40
N ALA A 39 9.91 17.29 -17.45
CA ALA A 39 9.52 15.87 -17.37
C ALA A 39 8.74 15.52 -16.08
N GLY A 40 9.08 16.16 -14.96
CA GLY A 40 8.48 15.89 -13.66
C GLY A 40 7.25 16.72 -13.30
N ILE A 41 6.90 17.75 -14.07
CA ILE A 41 5.91 18.79 -13.66
C ILE A 41 4.55 18.15 -13.34
N ILE A 42 4.06 17.25 -14.18
CA ILE A 42 2.74 16.60 -13.99
C ILE A 42 2.75 15.66 -12.78
N ALA A 43 3.91 15.13 -12.41
CA ALA A 43 4.11 14.34 -11.20
C ALA A 43 4.33 15.20 -9.94
N ASN A 44 4.17 16.53 -10.04
CA ASN A 44 4.45 17.51 -8.98
C ASN A 44 5.92 17.57 -8.55
N PHE A 45 6.84 17.36 -9.50
CA PHE A 45 8.26 17.62 -9.31
C PHE A 45 8.70 18.75 -10.24
N THR A 46 9.13 19.87 -9.67
CA THR A 46 9.61 21.01 -10.47
C THR A 46 11.06 20.83 -10.88
N ASP A 47 11.47 21.47 -11.96
CA ASP A 47 12.85 21.44 -12.44
C ASP A 47 13.82 21.98 -11.36
N ASP A 48 13.44 23.04 -10.64
CA ASP A 48 14.20 23.55 -9.48
C ASP A 48 14.50 22.45 -8.44
N GLN A 49 13.54 21.54 -8.15
CA GLN A 49 13.76 20.45 -7.20
C GLN A 49 14.78 19.42 -7.72
N TYR A 50 14.84 19.23 -9.04
CA TYR A 50 15.83 18.39 -9.68
C TYR A 50 17.22 19.06 -9.67
N GLU A 51 17.30 20.35 -9.99
CA GLU A 51 18.54 21.13 -9.90
C GLU A 51 19.11 21.14 -8.47
N ASP A 52 18.26 21.37 -7.45
CA ASP A 52 18.60 21.27 -6.02
C ASP A 52 19.09 19.86 -5.61
N SER A 53 18.73 18.84 -6.40
CA SER A 53 19.16 17.46 -6.22
C SER A 53 20.46 17.12 -6.97
N GLY A 54 21.01 18.07 -7.73
CA GLY A 54 22.23 17.94 -8.53
C GLY A 54 22.00 17.37 -9.93
N VAL A 55 20.75 17.36 -10.42
CA VAL A 55 20.40 16.90 -11.76
C VAL A 55 20.63 18.01 -12.78
N GLU A 56 21.18 17.67 -13.94
CA GLU A 56 21.31 18.60 -15.06
C GLU A 56 20.03 18.57 -15.91
N ILE A 57 19.39 19.72 -16.07
CA ILE A 57 18.20 19.88 -16.91
C ILE A 57 18.61 20.09 -18.37
N VAL A 58 17.95 19.38 -19.29
CA VAL A 58 18.26 19.38 -20.71
C VAL A 58 16.99 19.69 -21.51
N GLU A 59 17.04 20.74 -22.33
CA GLU A 59 15.90 21.21 -23.13
C GLU A 59 15.47 20.26 -24.26
N SER A 60 16.33 19.34 -24.68
CA SER A 60 16.12 18.50 -25.87
C SER A 60 16.21 17.03 -25.53
N ALA A 61 15.13 16.29 -25.78
CA ALA A 61 15.09 14.84 -25.66
C ALA A 61 16.20 14.15 -26.48
N HIS A 62 16.47 14.60 -27.71
CA HIS A 62 17.55 14.04 -28.54
C HIS A 62 18.92 14.08 -27.87
N LYS A 63 19.24 15.15 -27.13
CA LYS A 63 20.52 15.24 -26.39
C LYS A 63 20.61 14.20 -25.28
N ILE A 64 19.48 13.85 -24.65
CA ILE A 64 19.44 12.79 -23.63
C ILE A 64 19.68 11.43 -24.28
N TRP A 65 19.00 11.14 -25.39
CA TRP A 65 19.22 9.92 -26.18
C TRP A 65 20.68 9.77 -26.65
N GLU A 66 21.31 10.86 -27.06
CA GLU A 66 22.70 10.87 -27.56
C GLU A 66 23.73 10.68 -26.44
N LYS A 67 23.56 11.34 -25.28
CA LYS A 67 24.61 11.46 -24.25
C LYS A 67 24.56 10.41 -23.14
N THR A 68 23.43 9.73 -22.95
CA THR A 68 23.22 8.90 -21.75
C THR A 68 23.54 7.43 -21.99
N ASP A 69 24.05 6.76 -20.95
CA ASP A 69 24.36 5.32 -20.95
C ASP A 69 23.13 4.49 -20.61
N VAL A 70 22.29 5.02 -19.71
CA VAL A 70 21.06 4.38 -19.26
C VAL A 70 19.91 5.36 -19.45
N ILE A 71 18.87 4.95 -20.15
CA ILE A 71 17.69 5.76 -20.43
C ILE A 71 16.52 5.18 -19.66
N LEU A 72 15.88 6.01 -18.86
CA LEU A 72 14.70 5.64 -18.07
C LEU A 72 13.45 6.27 -18.67
N LYS A 73 12.48 5.41 -18.99
CA LYS A 73 11.11 5.78 -19.33
C LYS A 73 10.14 4.98 -18.46
N ILE A 74 8.92 5.46 -18.36
CA ILE A 74 7.81 4.72 -17.78
C ILE A 74 7.25 3.75 -18.82
N ARG A 75 6.87 4.24 -19.99
CA ARG A 75 6.21 3.47 -21.05
C ARG A 75 7.19 3.02 -22.14
N PRO A 76 6.81 2.08 -23.02
CA PRO A 76 7.61 1.77 -24.19
C PRO A 76 7.82 3.03 -25.05
N PRO A 77 8.98 3.17 -25.72
CA PRO A 77 9.16 4.23 -26.71
C PRO A 77 8.08 4.17 -27.79
N GLU A 78 7.56 5.32 -28.21
CA GLU A 78 6.52 5.41 -29.22
C GLU A 78 6.87 6.41 -30.33
N GLU A 79 5.98 6.56 -31.30
CA GLU A 79 6.15 7.50 -32.40
C GLU A 79 5.81 8.92 -31.93
N THR A 80 6.74 9.85 -32.13
CA THR A 80 6.53 11.25 -31.78
C THR A 80 5.53 11.88 -32.75
N HIS A 81 4.52 12.56 -32.22
CA HIS A 81 3.52 13.26 -33.06
C HIS A 81 4.10 14.47 -33.81
N GLU A 82 5.28 14.96 -33.42
CA GLU A 82 5.87 16.19 -33.94
C GLU A 82 6.84 15.96 -35.11
N THR A 83 7.62 14.86 -35.09
CA THR A 83 8.67 14.62 -36.09
C THR A 83 8.46 13.34 -36.91
N GLU A 84 7.37 12.58 -36.66
CA GLU A 84 7.12 11.24 -37.23
C GLU A 84 8.30 10.26 -37.01
N GLU A 85 9.20 10.61 -36.08
CA GLU A 85 10.33 9.79 -35.67
C GLU A 85 9.90 8.95 -34.46
N HIS A 86 10.33 7.71 -34.42
CA HIS A 86 10.04 6.83 -33.31
C HIS A 86 11.18 6.84 -32.30
N GLU A 87 10.87 7.07 -31.03
CA GLU A 87 11.85 7.21 -29.96
C GLU A 87 12.83 6.02 -29.89
N ALA A 88 12.36 4.79 -30.16
CA ALA A 88 13.20 3.60 -30.21
C ALA A 88 14.39 3.66 -31.20
N ASP A 89 14.29 4.43 -32.29
CA ASP A 89 15.38 4.56 -33.27
C ASP A 89 16.51 5.46 -32.77
N LEU A 90 16.23 6.29 -31.75
CA LEU A 90 17.21 7.17 -31.11
C LEU A 90 18.09 6.43 -30.10
N LEU A 91 17.78 5.17 -29.78
CA LEU A 91 18.61 4.36 -28.90
C LEU A 91 19.97 4.11 -29.55
N ARG A 92 21.04 4.64 -28.96
CA ARG A 92 22.41 4.45 -29.48
C ARG A 92 22.95 3.04 -29.20
N LYS A 93 23.87 2.58 -30.04
CA LYS A 93 24.66 1.38 -29.77
C LYS A 93 25.37 1.50 -28.42
N GLY A 94 25.26 0.45 -27.60
CA GLY A 94 25.87 0.38 -26.27
C GLY A 94 25.11 1.10 -25.15
N ALA A 95 24.05 1.87 -25.44
CA ALA A 95 23.16 2.38 -24.40
C ALA A 95 22.12 1.33 -23.98
N CYS A 96 21.55 1.51 -22.78
CA CYS A 96 20.51 0.66 -22.22
C CYS A 96 19.23 1.44 -21.97
N LEU A 97 18.12 1.00 -22.56
CA LEU A 97 16.78 1.48 -22.23
C LEU A 97 16.16 0.62 -21.11
N ILE A 98 15.59 1.24 -20.08
CA ILE A 98 14.85 0.57 -19.00
C ILE A 98 13.45 1.19 -18.91
N CYS A 99 12.41 0.40 -19.19
CA CYS A 99 11.01 0.81 -19.02
C CYS A 99 10.06 -0.40 -18.97
N LEU A 100 8.75 -0.15 -18.83
CA LEU A 100 7.72 -1.17 -19.01
C LEU A 100 7.58 -1.45 -20.52
N LEU A 101 8.24 -2.48 -21.03
CA LEU A 101 8.31 -2.77 -22.47
C LEU A 101 7.19 -3.66 -22.98
N ASN A 102 6.55 -4.47 -22.12
CA ASN A 102 5.54 -5.47 -22.50
C ASN A 102 6.02 -6.34 -23.68
N PRO A 103 7.16 -7.04 -23.57
CA PRO A 103 7.84 -7.71 -24.68
C PRO A 103 6.98 -8.81 -25.33
N GLY A 104 6.07 -9.42 -24.57
CA GLY A 104 5.10 -10.40 -25.10
C GLY A 104 4.06 -9.83 -26.05
N ARG A 105 3.83 -8.50 -26.07
CA ARG A 105 2.88 -7.82 -26.96
C ARG A 105 3.58 -6.99 -28.04
N ASN A 106 4.82 -6.58 -27.81
CA ASN A 106 5.52 -5.57 -28.61
C ASN A 106 6.69 -6.16 -29.42
N SER A 107 6.47 -7.26 -30.14
CA SER A 107 7.55 -7.96 -30.86
C SER A 107 8.23 -7.10 -31.95
N ASP A 108 7.48 -6.23 -32.62
CA ASP A 108 8.04 -5.33 -33.64
C ASP A 108 8.88 -4.20 -33.03
N LEU A 109 8.50 -3.71 -31.85
CA LEU A 109 9.32 -2.76 -31.08
C LEU A 109 10.66 -3.39 -30.67
N LEU A 110 10.65 -4.66 -30.22
CA LEU A 110 11.90 -5.36 -29.88
C LEU A 110 12.82 -5.50 -31.10
N LYS A 111 12.28 -5.84 -32.28
CA LYS A 111 13.07 -5.88 -33.53
C LYS A 111 13.61 -4.50 -33.90
N ARG A 112 12.83 -3.43 -33.68
CA ARG A 112 13.26 -2.05 -33.95
C ARG A 112 14.43 -1.66 -33.05
N LEU A 113 14.29 -1.86 -31.74
CA LEU A 113 15.36 -1.66 -30.76
C LEU A 113 16.60 -2.48 -31.10
N ALA A 114 16.43 -3.75 -31.51
CA ALA A 114 17.55 -4.61 -31.88
C ALA A 114 18.37 -4.03 -33.05
N LYS A 115 17.75 -3.42 -34.06
CA LYS A 115 18.47 -2.82 -35.21
C LYS A 115 19.48 -1.73 -34.79
N THR A 116 19.26 -1.08 -33.65
CA THR A 116 20.16 -0.02 -33.16
C THR A 116 21.47 -0.55 -32.56
N GLY A 117 21.51 -1.83 -32.18
CA GLY A 117 22.61 -2.39 -31.38
C GLY A 117 22.61 -1.94 -29.90
N GLY A 118 21.57 -1.24 -29.44
CA GLY A 118 21.35 -0.94 -28.04
C GLY A 118 20.85 -2.14 -27.23
N THR A 119 20.76 -1.96 -25.91
CA THR A 119 20.17 -2.90 -24.97
C THR A 119 18.82 -2.42 -24.50
N ALA A 120 17.85 -3.32 -24.32
CA ALA A 120 16.56 -2.99 -23.73
C ALA A 120 16.24 -3.96 -22.59
N ILE A 121 15.91 -3.39 -21.42
CA ILE A 121 15.54 -4.09 -20.20
C ILE A 121 14.06 -3.84 -19.91
N ALA A 122 13.29 -4.93 -19.83
CA ALA A 122 11.86 -4.91 -19.53
C ALA A 122 11.63 -5.07 -18.02
N VAL A 123 11.26 -4.00 -17.32
CA VAL A 123 11.00 -4.08 -15.86
C VAL A 123 9.72 -4.84 -15.52
N ASP A 124 8.82 -5.02 -16.49
CA ASP A 124 7.66 -5.91 -16.42
C ASP A 124 8.01 -7.40 -16.59
N ALA A 125 9.26 -7.73 -16.93
CA ALA A 125 9.76 -9.10 -17.00
C ALA A 125 10.55 -9.52 -15.75
N ILE A 126 10.61 -8.70 -14.70
CA ILE A 126 11.31 -9.05 -13.45
C ILE A 126 10.70 -10.33 -12.85
N PRO A 127 11.51 -11.38 -12.60
CA PRO A 127 11.00 -12.61 -12.04
C PRO A 127 10.57 -12.41 -10.58
N ARG A 128 9.49 -13.08 -10.17
CA ARG A 128 8.93 -12.98 -8.81
C ARG A 128 9.70 -13.86 -7.82
N ILE A 129 10.95 -13.49 -7.57
CA ILE A 129 11.87 -14.18 -6.66
C ILE A 129 12.23 -13.24 -5.49
N SER A 130 12.53 -13.78 -4.31
CA SER A 130 12.76 -12.98 -3.10
C SER A 130 13.83 -11.90 -3.28
N ARG A 131 14.94 -12.23 -3.95
CA ARG A 131 16.02 -11.26 -4.23
C ARG A 131 15.62 -10.12 -5.20
N ALA A 132 14.59 -10.31 -6.01
CA ALA A 132 14.14 -9.33 -7.01
C ALA A 132 12.97 -8.46 -6.54
N GLN A 133 12.33 -8.78 -5.40
CA GLN A 133 11.12 -8.09 -4.91
C GLN A 133 11.29 -6.57 -4.81
N SER A 134 12.47 -6.12 -4.38
CA SER A 134 12.74 -4.69 -4.21
C SER A 134 12.81 -3.92 -5.54
N MET A 135 12.96 -4.62 -6.66
CA MET A 135 13.01 -4.09 -8.03
C MET A 135 11.69 -4.30 -8.78
N ASP A 136 10.73 -5.06 -8.23
CA ASP A 136 9.46 -5.38 -8.89
C ASP A 136 8.56 -4.15 -9.03
N VAL A 137 8.53 -3.59 -10.25
CA VAL A 137 7.71 -2.44 -10.61
C VAL A 137 6.22 -2.80 -10.68
N LEU A 138 5.87 -4.02 -11.13
CA LEU A 138 4.48 -4.43 -11.29
C LEU A 138 3.77 -4.50 -9.94
N SER A 139 4.45 -5.01 -8.91
CA SER A 139 3.92 -5.02 -7.54
C SER A 139 3.72 -3.60 -6.99
N SER A 140 4.68 -2.68 -7.21
CA SER A 140 4.52 -1.27 -6.83
C SER A 140 3.31 -0.63 -7.54
N MET A 141 3.17 -0.80 -8.85
CA MET A 141 2.06 -0.22 -9.61
C MET A 141 0.73 -0.87 -9.23
N ALA A 142 0.68 -2.18 -8.97
CA ALA A 142 -0.51 -2.87 -8.51
C ALA A 142 -0.96 -2.37 -7.13
N ASN A 143 -0.03 -2.14 -6.21
CA ASN A 143 -0.34 -1.57 -4.90
C ASN A 143 -0.99 -0.19 -5.02
N ILE A 144 -0.42 0.69 -5.86
CA ILE A 144 -0.98 2.02 -6.14
C ILE A 144 -2.36 1.91 -6.80
N SER A 145 -2.53 1.02 -7.79
CA SER A 145 -3.83 0.80 -8.45
C SER A 145 -4.90 0.37 -7.46
N GLY A 146 -4.61 -0.55 -6.54
CA GLY A 146 -5.55 -0.99 -5.51
C GLY A 146 -6.01 0.13 -4.58
N TYR A 147 -5.08 0.95 -4.09
CA TYR A 147 -5.40 2.12 -3.28
C TYR A 147 -6.20 3.16 -4.07
N ARG A 148 -5.76 3.44 -5.29
CA ARG A 148 -6.44 4.42 -6.17
C ARG A 148 -7.85 3.94 -6.53
N ALA A 149 -8.06 2.64 -6.72
CA ALA A 149 -9.38 2.05 -6.99
C ALA A 149 -10.40 2.43 -5.91
N VAL A 150 -10.02 2.29 -4.64
CA VAL A 150 -10.88 2.66 -3.50
C VAL A 150 -11.14 4.16 -3.46
N THR A 151 -10.12 4.97 -3.77
CA THR A 151 -10.26 6.43 -3.84
C THR A 151 -11.25 6.86 -4.94
N GLU A 152 -11.13 6.28 -6.13
CA GLU A 152 -12.06 6.51 -7.25
C GLU A 152 -13.47 6.00 -6.91
N ALA A 153 -13.58 4.84 -6.24
CA ALA A 153 -14.86 4.32 -5.78
C ALA A 153 -15.52 5.27 -4.78
N ALA A 154 -14.78 5.75 -3.79
CA ALA A 154 -15.26 6.70 -2.78
C ALA A 154 -15.67 8.05 -3.39
N HIS A 155 -14.90 8.55 -4.35
CA HIS A 155 -15.24 9.78 -5.07
C HIS A 155 -16.58 9.67 -5.81
N ASN A 156 -16.90 8.50 -6.33
CA ASN A 156 -18.08 8.26 -7.16
C ASN A 156 -19.26 7.62 -6.40
N PHE A 157 -19.10 7.33 -5.11
CA PHE A 157 -20.14 6.72 -4.29
C PHE A 157 -20.85 7.76 -3.41
N GLY A 158 -22.16 7.88 -3.54
CA GLY A 158 -22.96 8.93 -2.90
C GLY A 158 -23.23 8.76 -1.39
N ARG A 159 -22.55 7.83 -0.70
CA ARG A 159 -22.75 7.53 0.72
C ARG A 159 -21.41 7.37 1.45
N LEU A 160 -21.44 7.47 2.77
CA LEU A 160 -20.26 7.27 3.62
C LEU A 160 -19.79 5.80 3.58
N PHE A 161 -18.46 5.61 3.55
CA PHE A 161 -17.86 4.29 3.76
C PHE A 161 -18.00 3.86 5.22
N THR A 162 -17.71 4.77 6.14
CA THR A 162 -17.79 4.53 7.59
C THR A 162 -19.23 4.56 8.08
N GLY A 163 -19.62 3.53 8.84
CA GLY A 163 -20.89 3.52 9.55
C GLY A 163 -20.88 4.47 10.75
N GLN A 164 -21.96 5.19 10.98
CA GLN A 164 -22.06 6.19 12.05
C GLN A 164 -23.43 6.12 12.73
N ILE A 165 -23.47 6.42 14.03
CA ILE A 165 -24.70 6.68 14.77
C ILE A 165 -24.73 8.18 15.07
N THR A 166 -25.76 8.85 14.59
CA THR A 166 -25.94 10.30 14.75
C THR A 166 -27.31 10.59 15.37
N ALA A 167 -27.54 11.84 15.76
CA ALA A 167 -28.86 12.29 16.20
C ALA A 167 -29.94 12.12 15.10
N ALA A 168 -29.54 12.14 13.82
CA ALA A 168 -30.43 11.94 12.67
C ALA A 168 -30.65 10.46 12.33
N GLY A 169 -30.08 9.53 13.11
CA GLY A 169 -30.24 8.09 12.92
C GLY A 169 -28.94 7.34 12.66
N LYS A 170 -29.09 6.03 12.42
CA LYS A 170 -27.98 5.10 12.14
C LYS A 170 -27.71 5.02 10.64
N ILE A 171 -26.50 5.35 10.24
CA ILE A 171 -25.99 5.21 8.87
C ILE A 171 -25.16 3.93 8.83
N PRO A 172 -25.55 2.89 8.07
CA PRO A 172 -24.76 1.67 7.96
C PRO A 172 -23.51 1.92 7.10
N PRO A 173 -22.40 1.21 7.37
CA PRO A 173 -21.18 1.28 6.57
C PRO A 173 -21.41 0.77 5.14
N ALA A 174 -20.57 1.20 4.20
CA ALA A 174 -20.54 0.63 2.87
C ALA A 174 -20.06 -0.83 2.91
N LYS A 175 -20.62 -1.67 2.03
CA LYS A 175 -20.15 -3.02 1.77
C LYS A 175 -19.34 -3.03 0.47
N VAL A 176 -18.08 -3.48 0.55
CA VAL A 176 -17.15 -3.57 -0.58
C VAL A 176 -16.81 -5.03 -0.83
N LEU A 177 -16.95 -5.48 -2.08
CA LEU A 177 -16.50 -6.79 -2.55
C LEU A 177 -15.21 -6.61 -3.37
N VAL A 178 -14.16 -7.35 -3.03
CA VAL A 178 -12.92 -7.40 -3.79
C VAL A 178 -12.77 -8.78 -4.44
N ILE A 179 -12.63 -8.83 -5.76
CA ILE A 179 -12.52 -10.08 -6.53
C ILE A 179 -11.10 -10.19 -7.06
N GLY A 180 -10.34 -11.13 -6.49
CA GLY A 180 -8.90 -11.27 -6.61
C GLY A 180 -8.18 -10.58 -5.44
N ALA A 181 -7.31 -11.32 -4.76
CA ALA A 181 -6.47 -10.87 -3.65
C ALA A 181 -4.99 -11.05 -3.99
N GLY A 182 -4.60 -10.57 -5.17
CA GLY A 182 -3.19 -10.23 -5.45
C GLY A 182 -2.80 -8.91 -4.77
N VAL A 183 -1.64 -8.35 -5.14
CA VAL A 183 -1.14 -7.09 -4.55
C VAL A 183 -2.15 -5.94 -4.65
N ALA A 184 -2.82 -5.78 -5.80
CA ALA A 184 -3.85 -4.76 -5.99
C ALA A 184 -5.10 -5.01 -5.12
N GLY A 185 -5.55 -6.27 -5.07
CA GLY A 185 -6.71 -6.67 -4.26
C GLY A 185 -6.48 -6.45 -2.77
N LEU A 186 -5.35 -6.90 -2.24
CA LEU A 186 -4.98 -6.68 -0.83
C LEU A 186 -4.82 -5.18 -0.52
N SER A 187 -4.21 -4.40 -1.41
CA SER A 187 -4.15 -2.94 -1.26
C SER A 187 -5.55 -2.30 -1.21
N ALA A 188 -6.46 -2.74 -2.08
CA ALA A 188 -7.85 -2.29 -2.07
C ALA A 188 -8.59 -2.71 -0.78
N ILE A 189 -8.37 -3.93 -0.29
CA ILE A 189 -8.92 -4.39 1.00
C ILE A 189 -8.45 -3.48 2.13
N GLY A 190 -7.15 -3.23 2.25
CA GLY A 190 -6.59 -2.37 3.30
C GLY A 190 -7.11 -0.94 3.23
N ALA A 191 -7.18 -0.37 2.02
CA ALA A 191 -7.70 0.97 1.81
C ALA A 191 -9.20 1.05 2.17
N ALA A 192 -10.03 0.12 1.70
CA ALA A 192 -11.47 0.12 2.01
C ALA A 192 -11.75 -0.13 3.50
N ARG A 193 -11.00 -1.02 4.15
CA ARG A 193 -11.09 -1.28 5.59
C ARG A 193 -10.70 -0.06 6.41
N SER A 194 -9.64 0.66 6.03
CA SER A 194 -9.22 1.87 6.74
C SER A 194 -10.24 3.01 6.64
N LEU A 195 -11.05 3.05 5.57
CA LEU A 195 -12.21 3.94 5.45
C LEU A 195 -13.44 3.49 6.25
N GLY A 196 -13.37 2.38 6.98
CA GLY A 196 -14.45 1.88 7.84
C GLY A 196 -15.54 1.09 7.12
N ALA A 197 -15.28 0.62 5.89
CA ALA A 197 -16.19 -0.26 5.18
C ALA A 197 -16.16 -1.70 5.71
N ILE A 198 -17.25 -2.43 5.48
CA ILE A 198 -17.28 -3.89 5.58
C ILE A 198 -16.73 -4.43 4.27
N VAL A 199 -15.63 -5.16 4.32
CA VAL A 199 -14.98 -5.70 3.14
C VAL A 199 -15.12 -7.21 3.11
N ARG A 200 -15.60 -7.72 1.98
CA ARG A 200 -15.64 -9.12 1.60
C ARG A 200 -14.67 -9.32 0.45
N ALA A 201 -13.96 -10.44 0.43
CA ALA A 201 -13.04 -10.73 -0.65
C ALA A 201 -13.11 -12.18 -1.08
N PHE A 202 -12.88 -12.41 -2.37
CA PHE A 202 -12.85 -13.72 -2.98
C PHE A 202 -11.59 -13.86 -3.84
N ASP A 203 -10.90 -14.98 -3.74
CA ASP A 203 -9.80 -15.38 -4.62
C ASP A 203 -9.89 -16.90 -4.82
N THR A 204 -9.48 -17.39 -5.98
CA THR A 204 -9.49 -18.83 -6.28
C THR A 204 -8.36 -19.59 -5.59
N ARG A 205 -7.32 -18.88 -5.14
CA ARG A 205 -6.19 -19.45 -4.40
C ARG A 205 -6.54 -19.49 -2.92
N THR A 206 -6.48 -20.67 -2.32
CA THR A 206 -6.77 -20.80 -0.89
C THR A 206 -5.66 -20.20 0.00
N SER A 207 -4.44 -20.07 -0.53
CA SER A 207 -3.28 -19.54 0.19
C SER A 207 -3.40 -18.08 0.63
N VAL A 208 -4.23 -17.27 -0.04
CA VAL A 208 -4.43 -15.86 0.33
C VAL A 208 -5.55 -15.66 1.37
N ARG A 209 -6.20 -16.74 1.81
CA ARG A 209 -7.27 -16.69 2.83
C ARG A 209 -6.79 -16.02 4.11
N GLU A 210 -5.65 -16.47 4.65
CA GLU A 210 -5.09 -15.93 5.88
C GLU A 210 -4.69 -14.46 5.72
N GLU A 211 -4.15 -14.08 4.55
CA GLU A 211 -3.80 -12.69 4.23
C GLU A 211 -5.05 -11.79 4.24
N ILE A 212 -6.13 -12.19 3.55
CA ILE A 212 -7.41 -11.47 3.52
C ILE A 212 -7.98 -11.29 4.94
N GLN A 213 -7.99 -12.36 5.73
CA GLN A 213 -8.50 -12.34 7.09
C GLN A 213 -7.63 -11.47 8.02
N SER A 214 -6.31 -11.49 7.86
CA SER A 214 -5.38 -10.65 8.63
C SER A 214 -5.60 -9.15 8.39
N MET A 215 -6.07 -8.78 7.20
CA MET A 215 -6.48 -7.40 6.87
C MET A 215 -7.88 -7.05 7.39
N GLY A 216 -8.57 -7.98 8.03
CA GLY A 216 -9.89 -7.81 8.62
C GLY A 216 -11.03 -7.87 7.63
N ALA A 217 -10.84 -8.49 6.46
CA ALA A 217 -11.90 -8.75 5.50
C ALA A 217 -12.48 -10.17 5.67
N GLU A 218 -13.74 -10.33 5.29
CA GLU A 218 -14.42 -11.62 5.23
C GLU A 218 -13.97 -12.36 3.96
N TYR A 219 -13.38 -13.54 4.11
CA TYR A 219 -13.05 -14.41 2.98
C TYR A 219 -14.30 -15.19 2.55
N LEU A 220 -14.68 -15.07 1.28
CA LEU A 220 -15.80 -15.79 0.70
C LEU A 220 -15.34 -17.13 0.13
N GLU A 221 -16.14 -18.17 0.32
CA GLU A 221 -15.85 -19.53 -0.14
C GLU A 221 -16.92 -20.04 -1.09
N THR A 222 -16.49 -20.82 -2.08
CA THR A 222 -17.37 -21.61 -2.93
C THR A 222 -17.72 -22.93 -2.26
N ASN A 223 -18.84 -23.54 -2.65
CA ASN A 223 -19.26 -24.86 -2.13
C ASN A 223 -18.43 -26.03 -2.71
N LEU A 224 -17.48 -25.73 -3.60
CA LEU A 224 -16.61 -26.69 -4.25
C LEU A 224 -15.17 -26.44 -3.81
N GLU A 225 -14.49 -27.50 -3.35
CA GLU A 225 -13.08 -27.48 -2.98
C GLU A 225 -12.21 -27.74 -4.21
N GLU A 226 -11.76 -26.69 -4.87
CA GLU A 226 -10.74 -26.73 -5.91
C GLU A 226 -9.75 -25.58 -5.68
N ASP A 227 -8.45 -25.89 -5.60
CA ASP A 227 -7.42 -24.85 -5.45
C ASP A 227 -6.98 -24.30 -6.81
N GLY A 228 -7.16 -22.99 -6.97
CA GLY A 228 -6.79 -22.21 -8.15
C GLY A 228 -5.33 -21.79 -8.21
N ALA A 229 -4.49 -22.21 -7.26
CA ALA A 229 -3.06 -21.95 -7.30
C ALA A 229 -2.39 -22.44 -8.60
N GLY A 230 -1.71 -21.53 -9.28
CA GLY A 230 -0.82 -21.77 -10.41
C GLY A 230 0.64 -21.43 -10.06
N SER A 231 1.46 -21.26 -11.09
CA SER A 231 2.90 -20.95 -10.94
C SER A 231 3.19 -19.48 -10.63
N GLY A 232 4.25 -19.21 -9.86
CA GLY A 232 4.72 -17.84 -9.60
C GLY A 232 3.73 -16.98 -8.80
N GLY A 233 2.86 -17.63 -8.02
CA GLY A 233 1.79 -16.98 -7.27
C GLY A 233 0.58 -16.55 -8.11
N TYR A 234 0.51 -16.86 -9.41
CA TYR A 234 -0.66 -16.57 -10.25
C TYR A 234 -1.73 -17.66 -10.16
N ALA A 235 -2.98 -17.31 -10.48
CA ALA A 235 -4.07 -18.26 -10.58
C ALA A 235 -4.03 -19.03 -11.91
N LYS A 236 -4.54 -20.28 -11.91
CA LYS A 236 -4.79 -21.08 -13.12
C LYS A 236 -6.27 -20.98 -13.55
N THR A 237 -6.58 -21.52 -14.73
CA THR A 237 -7.98 -21.66 -15.18
C THR A 237 -8.66 -22.79 -14.40
N MET A 238 -9.85 -22.51 -13.84
CA MET A 238 -10.64 -23.43 -13.01
C MET A 238 -11.54 -24.34 -13.85
N SER A 239 -12.09 -25.40 -13.23
CA SER A 239 -13.13 -26.25 -13.82
C SER A 239 -14.41 -25.47 -14.14
N LYS A 240 -15.28 -26.03 -15.01
CA LYS A 240 -16.54 -25.37 -15.38
C LYS A 240 -17.49 -25.31 -14.20
N GLU A 241 -17.51 -26.37 -13.39
CA GLU A 241 -18.31 -26.52 -12.20
C GLU A 241 -17.91 -25.49 -11.14
N PHE A 242 -16.60 -25.26 -10.96
CA PHE A 242 -16.10 -24.20 -10.08
C PHE A 242 -16.51 -22.82 -10.57
N ILE A 243 -16.35 -22.52 -11.86
CA ILE A 243 -16.75 -21.24 -12.45
C ILE A 243 -18.26 -21.01 -12.24
N GLU A 244 -19.10 -22.02 -12.40
CA GLU A 244 -20.54 -21.90 -12.14
C GLU A 244 -20.83 -21.59 -10.66
N SER A 245 -20.15 -22.28 -9.74
CA SER A 245 -20.26 -21.98 -8.31
C SER A 245 -19.75 -20.58 -7.95
N GLU A 246 -18.66 -20.13 -8.55
CA GLU A 246 -18.09 -18.78 -8.40
C GLU A 246 -19.10 -17.73 -8.87
N MET A 247 -19.66 -17.89 -10.08
CA MET A 247 -20.63 -16.95 -10.64
C MET A 247 -21.90 -16.87 -9.80
N ASN A 248 -22.38 -17.99 -9.25
CA ASN A 248 -23.52 -17.99 -8.33
C ASN A 248 -23.24 -17.23 -7.03
N LEU A 249 -22.06 -17.45 -6.44
CA LEU A 249 -21.61 -16.69 -5.26
C LEU A 249 -21.56 -15.20 -5.55
N LEU A 250 -20.94 -14.80 -6.67
CA LEU A 250 -20.81 -13.39 -7.06
C LEU A 250 -22.16 -12.74 -7.36
N ALA A 251 -23.10 -13.47 -7.98
CA ALA A 251 -24.47 -12.99 -8.21
C ALA A 251 -25.21 -12.66 -6.90
N GLU A 252 -25.10 -13.51 -5.88
CA GLU A 252 -25.73 -13.24 -4.58
C GLU A 252 -25.06 -12.07 -3.86
N GLN A 253 -23.74 -11.95 -3.92
CA GLN A 253 -23.04 -10.81 -3.34
C GLN A 253 -23.38 -9.49 -4.03
N ALA A 254 -23.49 -9.48 -5.36
CA ALA A 254 -23.76 -8.28 -6.16
C ALA A 254 -25.07 -7.57 -5.75
N LYS A 255 -26.08 -8.32 -5.29
CA LYS A 255 -27.35 -7.77 -4.81
C LYS A 255 -27.22 -6.97 -3.51
N GLU A 256 -26.22 -7.27 -2.68
CA GLU A 256 -26.07 -6.69 -1.35
C GLU A 256 -24.97 -5.64 -1.23
N VAL A 257 -23.90 -5.77 -2.01
CA VAL A 257 -22.73 -4.88 -1.90
C VAL A 257 -22.96 -3.55 -2.62
N ASN A 258 -22.25 -2.53 -2.14
CA ASN A 258 -22.32 -1.19 -2.72
C ASN A 258 -21.21 -0.96 -3.74
N ILE A 259 -20.07 -1.61 -3.55
CA ILE A 259 -18.88 -1.40 -4.37
C ILE A 259 -18.26 -2.75 -4.70
N ILE A 260 -17.90 -2.95 -5.97
CA ILE A 260 -17.13 -4.10 -6.42
C ILE A 260 -15.82 -3.62 -7.02
N ILE A 261 -14.69 -4.19 -6.58
CA ILE A 261 -13.37 -3.95 -7.16
C ILE A 261 -12.87 -5.27 -7.73
N THR A 262 -12.66 -5.34 -9.04
CA THR A 262 -12.20 -6.55 -9.71
C THR A 262 -10.74 -6.43 -10.12
N THR A 263 -9.95 -7.46 -9.81
CA THR A 263 -8.50 -7.50 -10.08
C THR A 263 -8.04 -8.82 -10.69
N ALA A 264 -8.97 -9.63 -11.20
CA ALA A 264 -8.67 -10.96 -11.71
C ALA A 264 -8.02 -10.86 -13.09
N ALA A 265 -6.73 -11.16 -13.15
CA ALA A 265 -5.97 -11.17 -14.39
C ALA A 265 -5.13 -12.45 -14.49
N ILE A 266 -5.10 -13.05 -15.67
CA ILE A 266 -4.27 -14.21 -15.98
C ILE A 266 -3.23 -13.79 -17.01
N PRO A 267 -1.92 -13.87 -16.71
CA PRO A 267 -0.86 -13.50 -17.65
C PRO A 267 -1.03 -14.19 -19.02
N GLY A 268 -0.89 -13.40 -20.09
CA GLY A 268 -0.99 -13.89 -21.48
C GLY A 268 -2.40 -14.24 -21.96
N LYS A 269 -3.44 -14.12 -21.12
CA LYS A 269 -4.84 -14.36 -21.49
C LYS A 269 -5.69 -13.11 -21.32
N LYS A 270 -6.88 -13.12 -21.92
CA LYS A 270 -7.91 -12.11 -21.61
C LYS A 270 -8.38 -12.28 -20.17
N SER A 271 -8.73 -11.16 -19.55
CA SER A 271 -9.36 -11.14 -18.23
C SER A 271 -10.67 -11.93 -18.26
N PRO A 272 -10.95 -12.82 -17.29
CA PRO A 272 -12.21 -13.54 -17.24
C PRO A 272 -13.36 -12.59 -16.91
N VAL A 273 -14.51 -12.75 -17.55
CA VAL A 273 -15.72 -12.00 -17.21
C VAL A 273 -16.37 -12.66 -15.99
N LEU A 274 -16.34 -11.96 -14.86
CA LEU A 274 -16.83 -12.43 -13.55
C LEU A 274 -18.08 -11.66 -13.07
N ILE A 275 -18.28 -10.45 -13.58
CA ILE A 275 -19.48 -9.64 -13.31
C ILE A 275 -20.26 -9.49 -14.61
N THR A 276 -21.36 -10.24 -14.75
CA THR A 276 -22.23 -10.18 -15.93
C THR A 276 -23.11 -8.94 -15.90
N LYS A 277 -23.68 -8.59 -17.05
CA LYS A 277 -24.68 -7.54 -17.16
C LYS A 277 -25.83 -7.72 -16.16
N GLU A 278 -26.37 -8.92 -16.00
CA GLU A 278 -27.47 -9.19 -15.05
C GLU A 278 -27.05 -8.91 -13.61
N MET A 279 -25.82 -9.27 -13.22
CA MET A 279 -25.28 -8.97 -11.90
C MET A 279 -25.19 -7.45 -11.68
N VAL A 280 -24.66 -6.69 -12.65
CA VAL A 280 -24.61 -5.22 -12.58
C VAL A 280 -26.00 -4.63 -12.41
N GLU A 281 -26.98 -5.10 -13.19
CA GLU A 281 -28.35 -4.59 -13.14
C GLU A 281 -29.08 -4.92 -11.83
N SER A 282 -28.66 -5.98 -11.13
CA SER A 282 -29.19 -6.39 -9.83
C SER A 282 -28.63 -5.58 -8.65
N MET A 283 -27.56 -4.83 -8.87
CA MET A 283 -26.92 -4.04 -7.82
C MET A 283 -27.81 -2.90 -7.32
N ILE A 284 -27.55 -2.50 -6.08
CA ILE A 284 -28.19 -1.33 -5.46
C ILE A 284 -27.94 -0.07 -6.33
N PRO A 285 -28.96 0.75 -6.60
CA PRO A 285 -28.78 2.03 -7.27
C PRO A 285 -27.74 2.93 -6.60
N GLY A 286 -26.85 3.52 -7.40
CA GLY A 286 -25.72 4.33 -6.93
C GLY A 286 -24.48 3.51 -6.57
N SER A 287 -24.50 2.19 -6.74
CA SER A 287 -23.31 1.34 -6.58
C SER A 287 -22.21 1.68 -7.59
N VAL A 288 -20.98 1.30 -7.25
CA VAL A 288 -19.78 1.55 -8.07
C VAL A 288 -19.04 0.26 -8.35
N ILE A 289 -18.61 0.06 -9.60
CA ILE A 289 -17.70 -1.01 -9.99
C ILE A 289 -16.40 -0.37 -10.46
N VAL A 290 -15.26 -0.82 -9.93
CA VAL A 290 -13.93 -0.41 -10.39
C VAL A 290 -13.21 -1.64 -10.94
N ASP A 291 -12.97 -1.64 -12.24
CA ASP A 291 -12.39 -2.78 -12.95
C ASP A 291 -10.91 -2.56 -13.25
N LEU A 292 -10.04 -3.12 -12.40
CA LEU A 292 -8.59 -3.02 -12.57
C LEU A 292 -8.05 -3.89 -13.70
N ALA A 293 -8.88 -4.80 -14.23
CA ALA A 293 -8.51 -5.70 -15.30
C ALA A 293 -8.95 -5.18 -16.69
N ALA A 294 -9.39 -3.92 -16.78
CA ALA A 294 -9.93 -3.30 -18.00
C ALA A 294 -8.99 -3.40 -19.20
N GLU A 295 -7.68 -3.20 -19.00
CA GLU A 295 -6.68 -3.31 -20.09
C GLU A 295 -6.60 -4.73 -20.68
N GLY A 296 -6.90 -5.75 -19.89
CA GLY A 296 -6.95 -7.15 -20.32
C GLY A 296 -8.30 -7.60 -20.90
N GLY A 297 -9.26 -6.67 -21.05
CA GLY A 297 -10.63 -6.94 -21.50
C GLY A 297 -11.70 -6.69 -20.43
N GLY A 298 -11.32 -6.53 -19.17
CA GLY A 298 -12.22 -6.29 -18.03
C GLY A 298 -12.79 -7.58 -17.41
N ASN A 299 -13.05 -7.53 -16.11
CA ASN A 299 -13.81 -8.56 -15.42
C ASN A 299 -15.32 -8.28 -15.40
N CYS A 300 -15.73 -7.04 -15.69
CA CYS A 300 -17.14 -6.68 -15.83
C CYS A 300 -17.50 -6.60 -17.31
N GLU A 301 -18.59 -7.28 -17.70
CA GLU A 301 -19.10 -7.27 -19.08
C GLU A 301 -19.44 -5.84 -19.55
N MET A 302 -19.81 -5.00 -18.57
CA MET A 302 -20.12 -3.60 -18.79
C MET A 302 -18.89 -2.68 -18.62
N THR A 303 -17.67 -3.19 -18.67
CA THR A 303 -16.45 -2.35 -18.73
C THR A 303 -16.19 -1.87 -20.15
N LYS A 304 -15.80 -0.61 -20.27
CA LYS A 304 -15.16 -0.06 -21.48
C LYS A 304 -13.78 0.44 -21.08
N PRO A 305 -12.69 -0.13 -21.62
CA PRO A 305 -11.33 0.26 -21.21
C PRO A 305 -11.07 1.75 -21.45
N GLY A 306 -10.49 2.41 -20.45
CA GLY A 306 -10.20 3.84 -20.45
C GLY A 306 -11.40 4.75 -20.12
N GLU A 307 -12.62 4.21 -20.07
CA GLU A 307 -13.82 5.02 -19.86
C GLU A 307 -14.34 4.98 -18.41
N PHE A 308 -14.91 6.11 -18.02
CA PHE A 308 -15.85 6.22 -16.91
C PHE A 308 -17.26 6.26 -17.50
N ARG A 309 -18.17 5.40 -17.02
CA ARG A 309 -19.55 5.42 -17.51
C ARG A 309 -20.57 5.07 -16.44
N VAL A 310 -21.78 5.58 -16.58
CA VAL A 310 -22.93 5.12 -15.81
C VAL A 310 -23.72 4.15 -16.67
N TYR A 311 -23.89 2.91 -16.19
CA TYR A 311 -24.76 1.92 -16.80
C TYR A 311 -26.01 1.75 -15.94
N LYS A 312 -27.16 2.19 -16.46
CA LYS A 312 -28.42 2.33 -15.71
C LYS A 312 -28.22 3.17 -14.44
N LYS A 313 -28.05 2.52 -13.29
CA LYS A 313 -27.90 3.17 -11.97
C LYS A 313 -26.57 2.83 -11.30
N VAL A 314 -25.66 2.17 -12.00
CA VAL A 314 -24.34 1.75 -11.48
C VAL A 314 -23.25 2.49 -12.23
N THR A 315 -22.32 3.07 -11.48
CA THR A 315 -21.12 3.69 -12.05
C THR A 315 -20.07 2.62 -12.30
N ILE A 316 -19.47 2.62 -13.49
CA ILE A 316 -18.45 1.67 -13.90
C ILE A 316 -17.19 2.43 -14.30
N ILE A 317 -16.10 2.13 -13.61
CA ILE A 317 -14.80 2.78 -13.77
C ILE A 317 -13.85 1.77 -14.40
N GLY A 318 -13.52 1.96 -15.67
CA GLY A 318 -12.63 1.10 -16.46
C GLY A 318 -11.29 1.75 -16.81
N PHE A 319 -10.81 2.68 -15.99
CA PHE A 319 -9.56 3.40 -16.25
C PHE A 319 -8.35 2.46 -16.38
N THR A 320 -7.51 2.68 -17.39
CA THR A 320 -6.30 1.89 -17.69
C THR A 320 -5.02 2.59 -17.21
N ASP A 321 -5.14 3.75 -16.57
CA ASP A 321 -4.06 4.65 -16.18
C ASP A 321 -4.04 4.94 -14.65
N LEU A 322 -4.60 4.06 -13.83
CA LEU A 322 -4.77 4.31 -12.38
C LEU A 322 -3.46 4.69 -11.64
N PRO A 323 -2.29 4.09 -11.90
CA PRO A 323 -1.04 4.58 -11.31
C PRO A 323 -0.72 6.03 -11.69
N SER A 324 -1.10 6.46 -12.90
CA SER A 324 -0.92 7.82 -13.40
C SER A 324 -1.86 8.84 -12.73
N ARG A 325 -2.93 8.38 -12.09
CA ARG A 325 -3.84 9.22 -11.27
C ARG A 325 -3.35 9.42 -9.84
N LEU A 326 -2.22 8.82 -9.49
CA LEU A 326 -1.48 9.07 -8.25
C LEU A 326 0.02 9.31 -8.56
N PRO A 327 0.34 10.26 -9.45
CA PRO A 327 1.58 10.24 -10.22
C PRO A 327 2.83 10.47 -9.37
N THR A 328 2.77 11.34 -8.36
CA THR A 328 3.92 11.61 -7.47
C THR A 328 4.40 10.34 -6.77
N GLN A 329 3.48 9.59 -6.16
CA GLN A 329 3.81 8.36 -5.42
C GLN A 329 4.19 7.23 -6.37
N ALA A 330 3.52 7.10 -7.51
CA ALA A 330 3.87 6.09 -8.52
C ALA A 330 5.27 6.33 -9.10
N SER A 331 5.62 7.59 -9.42
CA SER A 331 6.95 7.98 -9.89
C SER A 331 8.02 7.70 -8.84
N GLN A 332 7.76 8.00 -7.58
CA GLN A 332 8.68 7.73 -6.48
C GLN A 332 8.95 6.23 -6.31
N LEU A 333 7.92 5.37 -6.35
CA LEU A 333 8.10 3.92 -6.23
C LEU A 333 8.78 3.31 -7.46
N PHE A 334 8.35 3.71 -8.66
CA PHE A 334 8.99 3.29 -9.91
C PHE A 334 10.48 3.64 -9.90
N SER A 335 10.80 4.88 -9.53
CA SER A 335 12.17 5.37 -9.41
C SER A 335 12.99 4.59 -8.39
N ASN A 336 12.42 4.25 -7.23
CA ASN A 336 13.10 3.40 -6.23
C ASN A 336 13.37 1.99 -6.77
N ASN A 337 12.43 1.41 -7.51
CA ASN A 337 12.60 0.08 -8.10
C ASN A 337 13.71 0.09 -9.17
N THR A 338 13.68 1.06 -10.09
CA THR A 338 14.67 1.16 -11.17
C THR A 338 16.06 1.54 -10.64
N ALA A 339 16.17 2.40 -9.62
CA ALA A 339 17.45 2.70 -9.00
C ALA A 339 18.10 1.47 -8.35
N LYS A 340 17.32 0.62 -7.69
CA LYS A 340 17.81 -0.66 -7.14
C LYS A 340 18.21 -1.64 -8.25
N LEU A 341 17.48 -1.64 -9.37
CA LEU A 341 17.86 -2.43 -10.54
C LEU A 341 19.17 -1.95 -11.16
N ILE A 342 19.35 -0.65 -11.34
CA ILE A 342 20.62 -0.08 -11.81
C ILE A 342 21.75 -0.44 -10.84
N GLN A 343 21.52 -0.33 -9.53
CA GLN A 343 22.50 -0.73 -8.53
C GLN A 343 22.84 -2.22 -8.61
N TYR A 344 21.86 -3.09 -8.87
CA TYR A 344 22.07 -4.53 -9.03
C TYR A 344 22.92 -4.86 -10.26
N LEU A 345 22.69 -4.16 -11.38
CA LEU A 345 23.41 -4.37 -12.64
C LEU A 345 24.75 -3.64 -12.71
N ASN A 346 25.00 -2.69 -11.80
CA ASN A 346 26.20 -1.87 -11.81
C ASN A 346 27.38 -2.61 -11.16
N VAL A 347 28.44 -2.79 -11.93
CA VAL A 347 29.75 -3.26 -11.44
C VAL A 347 30.79 -2.24 -11.86
N ASP A 348 31.52 -1.68 -10.88
CA ASP A 348 32.59 -0.69 -11.08
C ASP A 348 32.22 0.56 -11.91
N GLY A 349 30.94 0.95 -11.91
CA GLY A 349 30.44 2.17 -12.56
C GLY A 349 29.86 1.95 -13.97
N GLU A 350 29.85 0.72 -14.45
CA GLU A 350 29.29 0.28 -15.74
C GLU A 350 28.20 -0.78 -15.55
N LEU A 351 27.31 -0.93 -16.54
CA LEU A 351 26.30 -1.98 -16.53
C LEU A 351 26.93 -3.32 -16.95
N ASN A 352 26.99 -4.26 -16.02
CA ASN A 352 27.39 -5.64 -16.29
C ASN A 352 26.14 -6.51 -16.49
N LEU A 353 25.98 -7.02 -17.70
CA LEU A 353 24.85 -7.88 -18.08
C LEU A 353 25.27 -9.34 -18.09
N ASP A 354 25.31 -9.97 -16.92
CA ASP A 354 25.45 -11.42 -16.81
C ASP A 354 24.16 -12.13 -17.25
N LEU A 355 24.09 -12.52 -18.51
CA LEU A 355 22.90 -13.17 -19.10
C LEU A 355 22.62 -14.57 -18.53
N GLU A 356 23.58 -15.17 -17.82
CA GLU A 356 23.39 -16.44 -17.12
C GLU A 356 22.69 -16.26 -15.76
N ASP A 357 22.70 -15.04 -15.20
CA ASP A 357 21.92 -14.73 -13.99
C ASP A 357 20.42 -14.74 -14.28
N GLU A 358 19.65 -15.38 -13.40
CA GLU A 358 18.22 -15.61 -13.62
C GLU A 358 17.38 -14.31 -13.69
N ILE A 359 17.84 -13.21 -13.06
CA ILE A 359 17.16 -11.91 -13.14
C ILE A 359 17.60 -11.21 -14.42
N THR A 360 18.90 -11.03 -14.59
CA THR A 360 19.46 -10.27 -15.71
C THR A 360 19.10 -10.89 -17.06
N GLY A 361 19.19 -12.22 -17.20
CA GLY A 361 18.77 -12.93 -18.40
C GLY A 361 17.27 -12.82 -18.68
N ALA A 362 16.42 -12.79 -17.65
CA ALA A 362 14.97 -12.69 -17.80
C ALA A 362 14.50 -11.30 -18.25
N ILE A 363 15.15 -10.24 -17.75
CA ILE A 363 14.75 -8.85 -18.03
C ILE A 363 15.40 -8.28 -19.30
N THR A 364 16.53 -8.82 -19.75
CA THR A 364 17.25 -8.33 -20.92
C THR A 364 16.60 -8.87 -22.19
N VAL A 365 15.70 -8.10 -22.79
CA VAL A 365 14.87 -8.54 -23.92
C VAL A 365 15.49 -8.25 -25.28
N VAL A 366 16.41 -7.29 -25.34
CA VAL A 366 17.22 -6.95 -26.52
C VAL A 366 18.64 -6.66 -26.06
N HIS A 367 19.64 -7.20 -26.75
CA HIS A 367 21.04 -6.91 -26.49
C HIS A 367 21.89 -7.12 -27.75
N ASP A 368 22.80 -6.18 -28.02
CA ASP A 368 23.79 -6.21 -29.12
C ASP A 368 23.24 -6.73 -30.46
N GLY A 369 22.15 -6.14 -30.94
CA GLY A 369 21.58 -6.50 -32.23
C GLY A 369 20.58 -7.65 -32.22
N LYS A 370 20.36 -8.31 -31.07
CA LYS A 370 19.56 -9.53 -30.97
C LYS A 370 18.37 -9.35 -30.04
N VAL A 371 17.22 -9.90 -30.43
CA VAL A 371 16.07 -10.08 -29.55
C VAL A 371 16.29 -11.36 -28.75
N LEU A 372 16.31 -11.24 -27.42
CA LEU A 372 16.55 -12.34 -26.48
C LEU A 372 15.28 -12.80 -25.76
N TRP A 373 14.17 -12.07 -25.91
CA TRP A 373 12.90 -12.44 -25.28
C TRP A 373 12.37 -13.79 -25.76
N ASP A 374 12.24 -14.73 -24.82
CA ASP A 374 11.56 -16.01 -25.00
C ASP A 374 10.42 -16.17 -23.97
N PRO A 375 9.14 -16.12 -24.42
CA PRO A 375 7.99 -16.36 -23.55
C PRO A 375 8.03 -17.70 -22.80
N GLU A 376 8.59 -18.76 -23.39
CA GLU A 376 8.64 -20.08 -22.77
C GLU A 376 9.70 -20.15 -21.67
N ALA A 377 10.90 -19.62 -21.91
CA ALA A 377 11.92 -19.45 -20.89
C ALA A 377 11.40 -18.63 -19.72
N GLN A 378 10.70 -17.52 -20.01
CA GLN A 378 10.14 -16.66 -18.97
C GLN A 378 9.11 -17.38 -18.09
N ASN A 379 8.23 -18.17 -18.70
CA ASN A 379 7.27 -18.99 -17.98
C ASN A 379 7.96 -20.04 -17.10
N LYS A 380 9.12 -20.60 -17.52
CA LYS A 380 9.90 -21.55 -16.69
C LYS A 380 10.53 -20.87 -15.48
N VAL A 381 11.06 -19.65 -15.63
CA VAL A 381 11.63 -18.88 -14.52
C VAL A 381 10.53 -18.52 -13.51
N GLN A 382 9.36 -18.07 -13.98
CA GLN A 382 8.20 -17.80 -13.11
C GLN A 382 7.62 -19.07 -12.45
N LYS A 383 7.78 -20.25 -13.07
CA LYS A 383 7.36 -21.55 -12.52
C LYS A 383 8.24 -22.08 -11.42
N LYS A 384 9.54 -21.75 -11.41
CA LYS A 384 10.47 -22.21 -10.37
C LYS A 384 10.25 -21.55 -9.01
N THR A 385 9.45 -20.49 -8.93
CA THR A 385 9.32 -19.68 -7.73
C THR A 385 7.99 -19.86 -6.98
N VAL A 386 8.10 -20.04 -5.66
CA VAL A 386 6.98 -20.16 -4.72
C VAL A 386 7.06 -19.01 -3.72
N ALA A 387 6.02 -18.18 -3.73
CA ALA A 387 5.23 -17.65 -2.62
C ALA A 387 4.68 -16.27 -3.03
N PRO A 388 3.37 -16.00 -2.85
CA PRO A 388 2.81 -14.69 -3.11
C PRO A 388 3.49 -13.60 -2.27
N VAL A 389 3.42 -12.38 -2.80
CA VAL A 389 3.91 -11.15 -2.17
C VAL A 389 3.19 -10.98 -0.83
N LYS A 390 3.87 -11.35 0.26
CA LYS A 390 3.43 -10.96 1.60
C LYS A 390 3.56 -9.44 1.67
N LEU A 391 2.44 -8.73 1.58
CA LEU A 391 2.42 -7.32 1.99
C LEU A 391 2.71 -7.33 3.49
N GLU A 392 3.96 -7.05 3.85
CA GLU A 392 4.33 -6.83 5.25
C GLU A 392 3.32 -5.84 5.83
N THR A 393 2.50 -6.32 6.76
CA THR A 393 1.60 -5.43 7.49
C THR A 393 2.46 -4.38 8.20
N VAL A 394 1.93 -3.17 8.41
CA VAL A 394 2.60 -2.15 9.26
C VAL A 394 2.97 -2.74 10.63
N SER A 395 2.25 -3.78 11.08
CA SER A 395 2.55 -4.56 12.28
C SER A 395 3.82 -5.42 12.15
N GLU A 396 4.07 -6.07 11.01
CA GLU A 396 5.26 -6.91 10.77
C GLU A 396 6.53 -6.07 10.56
N LYS A 397 6.41 -4.91 9.93
CA LYS A 397 7.56 -4.01 9.75
C LYS A 397 8.05 -3.37 11.05
N ILE A 398 7.20 -3.37 12.08
CA ILE A 398 7.61 -2.98 13.44
C ILE A 398 8.37 -4.12 14.12
N SER A 399 8.14 -5.39 13.76
CA SER A 399 8.81 -6.55 14.36
C SER A 399 10.12 -6.95 13.70
N GLU A 400 10.35 -6.61 12.42
CA GLU A 400 11.51 -7.11 11.65
C GLU A 400 12.55 -6.05 11.22
N LEU A 401 12.44 -4.80 11.66
CA LEU A 401 13.55 -3.87 11.49
C LEU A 401 14.77 -4.38 12.29
N PRO A 402 15.96 -4.52 11.68
CA PRO A 402 17.18 -4.67 12.45
C PRO A 402 17.28 -3.46 13.36
N GLU A 403 17.44 -3.69 14.67
CA GLU A 403 17.71 -2.60 15.60
C GLU A 403 18.92 -1.84 15.10
N VAL A 404 18.69 -0.66 14.50
CA VAL A 404 19.73 0.33 14.36
C VAL A 404 20.23 0.56 15.78
N GLU A 405 21.48 0.16 16.06
CA GLU A 405 22.23 0.49 17.27
C GLU A 405 22.41 2.01 17.39
N LYS A 406 21.31 2.74 17.56
CA LYS A 406 21.30 3.93 18.37
C LYS A 406 21.06 3.40 19.76
N LYS A 407 22.05 3.58 20.65
CA LYS A 407 22.02 3.28 22.08
C LYS A 407 20.83 3.98 22.72
N LYS A 408 19.63 3.46 22.48
CA LYS A 408 18.37 3.91 23.04
C LYS A 408 18.34 3.32 24.42
N TRP A 409 18.62 4.15 25.41
CA TRP A 409 18.14 3.86 26.75
C TRP A 409 16.64 3.64 26.64
N SER A 410 16.22 2.39 26.82
CA SER A 410 14.80 2.02 26.92
C SER A 410 14.12 3.05 27.80
N LEU A 411 12.97 3.57 27.38
CA LEU A 411 12.21 4.55 28.15
C LEU A 411 12.00 4.05 29.60
N LEU A 412 11.86 2.73 29.80
CA LEU A 412 11.84 2.10 31.14
C LEU A 412 13.15 2.24 31.91
N LYS A 413 14.31 2.08 31.26
CA LYS A 413 15.63 2.31 31.89
C LYS A 413 15.85 3.78 32.21
N MET A 414 15.37 4.69 31.35
CA MET A 414 15.45 6.13 31.58
C MET A 414 14.53 6.56 32.72
N ILE A 415 13.28 6.08 32.75
CA ILE A 415 12.33 6.28 33.85
C ILE A 415 12.86 5.67 35.15
N GLY A 416 13.45 4.46 35.09
CA GLY A 416 14.07 3.79 36.24
C GLY A 416 15.29 4.54 36.79
N TRP A 417 16.10 5.15 35.91
CA TRP A 417 17.21 6.01 36.34
C TRP A 417 16.73 7.36 36.86
N LEU A 418 15.69 7.95 36.24
CA LEU A 418 15.10 9.20 36.71
C LEU A 418 14.45 9.03 38.08
N SER A 419 13.74 7.92 38.30
CA SER A 419 13.12 7.60 39.58
C SER A 419 14.17 7.31 40.66
N ALA A 420 15.24 6.57 40.32
CA ALA A 420 16.38 6.36 41.22
C ALA A 420 17.10 7.67 41.55
N PHE A 421 17.29 8.55 40.57
CA PHE A 421 17.92 9.86 40.75
C PHE A 421 17.08 10.79 41.65
N VAL A 422 15.77 10.84 41.45
CA VAL A 422 14.84 11.59 42.32
C VAL A 422 14.85 11.02 43.74
N LEU A 423 14.85 9.69 43.91
CA LEU A 423 14.93 9.07 45.24
C LEU A 423 16.24 9.42 45.96
N VAL A 424 17.37 9.36 45.26
CA VAL A 424 18.70 9.69 45.81
C VAL A 424 18.82 11.18 46.14
N ALA A 425 18.29 12.06 45.29
CA ALA A 425 18.24 13.49 45.56
C ALA A 425 17.38 13.81 46.80
N LEU A 426 16.22 13.16 46.97
CA LEU A 426 15.34 13.37 48.12
C LEU A 426 15.94 12.86 49.44
N ILE A 427 16.70 11.76 49.40
CA ILE A 427 17.49 11.28 50.54
C ILE A 427 18.63 12.25 50.86
N GLY A 428 19.26 12.84 49.84
CA GLY A 428 20.37 13.80 49.99
C GLY A 428 19.97 15.20 50.47
N PHE A 429 18.72 15.62 50.26
CA PHE A 429 18.19 16.95 50.65
C PHE A 429 17.38 16.95 51.95
N GLY A 430 17.37 15.86 52.72
CA GLY A 430 16.82 15.85 54.08
C GLY A 430 15.30 15.70 54.17
N GLY A 431 14.66 14.99 53.24
CA GLY A 431 13.23 14.64 53.37
C GLY A 431 12.94 13.85 54.65
N SER A 432 11.81 14.12 55.31
CA SER A 432 11.36 13.32 56.46
C SER A 432 11.16 11.84 56.05
N SER A 433 11.35 10.92 57.00
CA SER A 433 11.17 9.47 56.74
C SER A 433 9.78 9.14 56.18
N GLU A 434 8.76 9.85 56.64
CA GLU A 434 7.37 9.75 56.16
C GLU A 434 7.22 10.23 54.71
N PHE A 435 7.87 11.35 54.35
CA PHE A 435 7.86 11.85 52.98
C PHE A 435 8.54 10.88 52.00
N ILE A 436 9.69 10.31 52.41
CA ILE A 436 10.41 9.32 51.60
C ILE A 436 9.56 8.05 51.38
N SER A 437 8.82 7.62 52.42
CA SER A 437 7.89 6.50 52.31
C SER A 437 6.78 6.79 51.28
N HIS A 438 6.12 7.95 51.38
CA HIS A 438 5.07 8.34 50.43
C HIS A 438 5.57 8.44 48.98
N VAL A 439 6.76 9.01 48.75
CA VAL A 439 7.36 9.10 47.41
C VAL A 439 7.69 7.72 46.86
N THR A 440 8.22 6.81 47.70
CA THR A 440 8.53 5.43 47.28
C THR A 440 7.26 4.70 46.84
N VAL A 441 6.19 4.80 47.63
CA VAL A 441 4.88 4.22 47.28
C VAL A 441 4.33 4.84 45.99
N PHE A 442 4.43 6.15 45.82
CA PHE A 442 3.99 6.84 44.61
C PHE A 442 4.71 6.34 43.34
N VAL A 443 6.04 6.24 43.38
CA VAL A 443 6.85 5.76 42.25
C VAL A 443 6.50 4.31 41.89
N LEU A 444 6.36 3.44 42.88
CA LEU A 444 5.97 2.05 42.65
C LEU A 444 4.54 1.95 42.09
N ALA A 445 3.61 2.77 42.59
CA ALA A 445 2.24 2.82 42.08
C ALA A 445 2.18 3.30 40.62
N CYS A 446 3.01 4.27 40.22
CA CYS A 446 3.13 4.70 38.82
C CYS A 446 3.61 3.55 37.91
N PHE A 447 4.62 2.79 38.37
CA PHE A 447 5.13 1.65 37.61
C PHE A 447 4.08 0.54 37.45
N VAL A 448 3.38 0.20 38.53
CA VAL A 448 2.27 -0.76 38.49
C VAL A 448 1.16 -0.26 37.57
N GLY A 449 0.77 1.02 37.68
CA GLY A 449 -0.26 1.62 36.83
C GLY A 449 0.09 1.56 35.34
N TYR A 450 1.35 1.85 34.99
CA TYR A 450 1.85 1.73 33.61
C TYR A 450 1.70 0.31 33.07
N MET A 451 2.16 -0.69 33.83
CA MET A 451 2.10 -2.10 33.42
C MET A 451 0.67 -2.63 33.32
N VAL A 452 -0.23 -2.18 34.20
CA VAL A 452 -1.63 -2.64 34.20
C VAL A 452 -2.40 -2.04 33.02
N ILE A 453 -2.26 -0.73 32.76
CA ILE A 453 -3.01 -0.05 31.69
C ILE A 453 -2.56 -0.56 30.31
N TRP A 454 -1.27 -0.82 30.11
CA TRP A 454 -0.74 -1.28 28.83
C TRP A 454 -1.27 -2.65 28.38
N ASN A 455 -1.75 -3.46 29.31
CA ASN A 455 -2.26 -4.81 29.05
C ASN A 455 -3.80 -4.86 28.87
N VAL A 456 -4.48 -3.71 28.83
CA VAL A 456 -5.93 -3.66 28.60
C VAL A 456 -6.22 -3.80 27.10
N SER A 457 -7.18 -4.66 26.75
CA SER A 457 -7.62 -4.82 25.37
C SER A 457 -8.17 -3.51 24.78
N PRO A 458 -7.86 -3.14 23.51
CA PRO A 458 -8.34 -1.91 22.90
C PRO A 458 -9.87 -1.73 22.91
N SER A 459 -10.62 -2.84 22.86
CA SER A 459 -12.09 -2.82 22.93
C SER A 459 -12.64 -2.34 24.29
N LEU A 460 -11.80 -2.34 25.33
CA LEU A 460 -12.16 -1.97 26.70
C LEU A 460 -11.62 -0.59 27.12
N HIS A 461 -11.02 0.18 26.21
CA HIS A 461 -10.50 1.52 26.56
C HIS A 461 -11.58 2.48 27.07
N THR A 462 -12.79 2.44 26.48
CA THR A 462 -13.90 3.28 26.94
C THR A 462 -14.41 2.88 28.33
N PRO A 463 -14.67 1.57 28.61
CA PRO A 463 -14.90 1.10 29.98
C PRO A 463 -13.76 1.46 30.95
N LEU A 464 -12.50 1.35 30.53
CA LEU A 464 -11.34 1.71 31.36
C LEU A 464 -11.36 3.18 31.77
N MET A 465 -11.66 4.10 30.84
CA MET A 465 -11.83 5.52 31.13
C MET A 465 -12.97 5.78 32.13
N SER A 466 -14.07 5.02 32.03
CA SER A 466 -15.18 5.13 32.98
C SER A 466 -14.78 4.65 34.38
N VAL A 467 -14.00 3.57 34.49
CA VAL A 467 -13.47 3.06 35.76
C VAL A 467 -12.49 4.03 36.40
N THR A 468 -11.56 4.59 35.63
CA THR A 468 -10.58 5.55 36.17
C THR A 468 -11.27 6.82 36.67
N ASN A 469 -12.33 7.28 36.01
CA ASN A 469 -13.17 8.36 36.51
C ASN A 469 -13.87 8.00 37.84
N ALA A 470 -14.38 6.77 37.98
CA ALA A 470 -14.94 6.31 39.25
C ALA A 470 -13.90 6.29 40.38
N ILE A 471 -12.71 5.75 40.11
CA ILE A 471 -11.60 5.64 41.07
C ILE A 471 -11.06 7.02 41.46
N SER A 472 -11.07 7.99 40.55
CA SER A 472 -10.65 9.37 40.84
C SER A 472 -11.49 10.03 41.96
N GLY A 473 -12.67 9.48 42.24
CA GLY A 473 -13.49 9.84 43.39
C GLY A 473 -12.87 9.52 44.76
N ILE A 474 -11.69 8.89 44.82
CA ILE A 474 -10.93 8.66 46.06
C ILE A 474 -10.63 9.96 46.84
N ILE A 475 -10.72 11.12 46.19
CA ILE A 475 -10.72 12.44 46.84
C ILE A 475 -11.75 12.56 47.99
N VAL A 476 -12.78 11.69 48.01
CA VAL A 476 -13.74 11.55 49.11
C VAL A 476 -13.04 11.35 50.46
N ILE A 477 -11.92 10.61 50.49
CA ILE A 477 -11.14 10.36 51.72
C ILE A 477 -10.62 11.69 52.29
N GLY A 478 -10.09 12.56 51.43
CA GLY A 478 -9.62 13.88 51.83
C GLY A 478 -10.74 14.75 52.41
N GLY A 479 -11.94 14.71 51.79
CA GLY A 479 -13.12 15.38 52.32
C GLY A 479 -13.57 14.81 53.68
N MET A 480 -13.59 13.48 53.84
CA MET A 480 -13.97 12.80 55.07
C MET A 480 -13.05 13.11 56.26
N ILE A 481 -11.75 13.22 56.02
CA ILE A 481 -10.78 13.56 57.08
C ILE A 481 -11.03 14.96 57.64
N HIS A 482 -11.51 15.90 56.82
CA HIS A 482 -11.71 17.31 57.20
C HIS A 482 -13.15 17.64 57.65
N LEU A 483 -14.05 16.64 57.65
CA LEU A 483 -15.45 16.81 58.04
C LEU A 483 -15.66 17.09 59.54
N SER A 484 -14.64 16.89 60.37
CA SER A 484 -14.65 17.16 61.81
C SER A 484 -14.07 18.52 62.22
N GLY A 485 -13.67 19.38 61.26
CA GLY A 485 -13.07 20.69 61.52
C GLY A 485 -14.08 21.84 61.61
N GLU A 486 -13.60 23.06 61.87
CA GLU A 486 -14.45 24.27 62.00
C GLU A 486 -15.08 24.72 60.66
N GLN A 487 -14.49 24.36 59.52
CA GLN A 487 -15.00 24.69 58.18
C GLN A 487 -15.55 23.46 57.45
N ILE A 488 -16.80 23.09 57.75
CA ILE A 488 -17.42 21.84 57.28
C ILE A 488 -17.96 21.94 55.85
N ILE A 489 -18.28 23.14 55.37
CA ILE A 489 -18.99 23.35 54.10
C ILE A 489 -18.17 22.84 52.91
N LEU A 490 -16.89 23.18 52.83
CA LEU A 490 -16.03 22.80 51.70
C LEU A 490 -15.73 21.28 51.69
N PRO A 491 -15.36 20.64 52.82
CA PRO A 491 -15.27 19.18 52.90
C PRO A 491 -16.57 18.46 52.56
N ALA A 492 -17.72 18.97 52.99
CA ALA A 492 -19.02 18.37 52.67
C ALA A 492 -19.33 18.44 51.16
N ILE A 493 -19.02 19.55 50.50
CA ILE A 493 -19.15 19.68 49.03
C ILE A 493 -18.19 18.72 48.33
N ALA A 494 -16.95 18.61 48.79
CA ALA A 494 -15.97 17.67 48.23
C ALA A 494 -16.45 16.22 48.33
N VAL A 495 -17.01 15.81 49.47
CA VAL A 495 -17.60 14.48 49.66
C VAL A 495 -18.79 14.26 48.74
N LEU A 496 -19.69 15.24 48.61
CA LEU A 496 -20.86 15.14 47.74
C LEU A 496 -20.46 14.93 46.27
N ILE A 497 -19.56 15.76 45.75
CA ILE A 497 -19.10 15.67 44.35
C ILE A 497 -18.34 14.35 44.12
N ALA A 498 -17.49 13.95 45.05
CA ALA A 498 -16.76 12.70 44.96
C ALA A 498 -17.70 11.48 44.95
N ALA A 499 -18.75 11.49 45.78
CA ALA A 499 -19.76 10.43 45.81
C ALA A 499 -20.52 10.33 44.47
N ILE A 500 -20.87 11.47 43.85
CA ILE A 500 -21.48 11.50 42.51
C ILE A 500 -20.55 10.86 41.48
N ASN A 501 -19.26 11.20 41.49
CA ASN A 501 -18.27 10.62 40.57
C ASN A 501 -18.09 9.11 40.77
N ILE A 502 -18.05 8.62 42.01
CA ILE A 502 -17.95 7.20 42.35
C ILE A 502 -19.17 6.46 41.81
N VAL A 503 -20.38 6.87 42.22
CA VAL A 503 -21.63 6.18 41.88
C VAL A 503 -21.88 6.22 40.38
N GLY A 504 -21.74 7.40 39.75
CA GLY A 504 -21.92 7.57 38.32
C GLY A 504 -20.92 6.75 37.50
N GLY A 505 -19.63 6.83 37.86
CA GLY A 505 -18.56 6.13 37.16
C GLY A 505 -18.71 4.60 37.23
N PHE A 506 -19.02 4.04 38.40
CA PHE A 506 -19.23 2.59 38.53
C PHE A 506 -20.51 2.12 37.83
N LEU A 507 -21.60 2.89 37.89
CA LEU A 507 -22.86 2.54 37.21
C LEU A 507 -22.70 2.52 35.68
N VAL A 508 -22.03 3.53 35.12
CA VAL A 508 -21.76 3.61 33.68
C VAL A 508 -20.83 2.48 33.25
N THR A 509 -19.76 2.23 34.01
CA THR A 509 -18.85 1.11 33.75
C THR A 509 -19.61 -0.21 33.70
N TYR A 510 -20.45 -0.48 34.72
CA TYR A 510 -21.23 -1.71 34.80
C TYR A 510 -22.11 -1.91 33.56
N ARG A 511 -22.85 -0.87 33.15
CA ARG A 511 -23.68 -0.91 31.94
C ARG A 511 -22.86 -1.14 30.67
N MET A 512 -21.71 -0.48 30.54
CA MET A 512 -20.82 -0.67 29.39
C MET A 512 -20.31 -2.10 29.31
N LEU A 513 -19.89 -2.69 30.43
CA LEU A 513 -19.40 -4.07 30.48
C LEU A 513 -20.51 -5.09 30.24
N GLU A 514 -21.74 -4.82 30.67
CA GLU A 514 -22.90 -5.69 30.44
C GLU A 514 -23.22 -5.82 28.95
N MET A 515 -23.01 -4.77 28.15
CA MET A 515 -23.15 -4.81 26.69
C MET A 515 -22.14 -5.75 25.99
N PHE A 516 -21.07 -6.17 26.67
CA PHE A 516 -20.09 -7.14 26.15
C PHE A 516 -20.39 -8.59 26.57
N ARG A 517 -21.38 -8.84 27.43
CA ARG A 517 -21.83 -10.21 27.73
C ARG A 517 -22.69 -10.71 26.57
N LYS A 518 -22.31 -11.85 25.99
CA LYS A 518 -23.10 -12.59 25.01
C LYS A 518 -24.29 -13.28 25.65
#